data_AF-A0A8T8CBJ0-F1
#
_entry.id   AF-A0A8T8CBJ0-F1
#
_cell.length_a   1.000
_cell.length_b   1.000
_cell.length_c   1.000
_cell.angle_alpha   90.00
_cell.angle_beta   90.00
_cell.angle_gamma   90.00
#
_symmetry.space_group_name_H-M   'P 1'
#
loop_
_entity.id
_entity.type
_entity.pdbx_description
1 polymer ?
#
loop_
_entity_poly.entity_id
_entity_poly.type
_entity_poly.pdbx_seq_one_letter_code
_entity_poly.pdbx_strand_id
1 'polypeptide(L)'
;MSRPLSAGIGLLITLSLVQLQARATPVDALPTPIRSSLKADSIVCSHPESLFLIYEASSIAMAGGGSDTFKSYFSAAGNVFESRSECLVQSQSIEVSVEGYTTMNNPLKPDPVVYGRFGIEGSDNKVWATIGNLPAFEKNALRSGLVKSPTPTPDTPR
;
A
#
# COMPACT_ATOMS: atom_id res chain seq x y z
N MET A 1 -61.74 8.80 32.05
CA MET A 1 -61.12 9.35 30.83
C MET A 1 -59.63 9.14 30.93
N SER A 2 -59.13 8.12 30.24
CA SER A 2 -57.74 7.65 30.34
C SER A 2 -56.89 8.33 29.27
N ARG A 3 -55.77 8.96 29.66
CA ARG A 3 -54.75 9.50 28.73
C ARG A 3 -53.63 8.47 28.58
N PRO A 4 -53.14 8.19 27.35
CA PRO A 4 -52.07 7.22 27.17
C PRO A 4 -50.71 7.86 27.45
N LEU A 5 -49.85 7.11 28.15
CA LEU A 5 -48.42 7.33 28.20
C LEU A 5 -47.84 7.03 26.81
N SER A 6 -47.23 8.02 26.17
CA SER A 6 -46.35 7.79 25.03
C SER A 6 -44.94 8.21 25.45
N ALA A 7 -44.22 7.27 26.05
CA ALA A 7 -42.79 7.38 26.25
C ALA A 7 -42.13 7.07 24.90
N GLY A 8 -41.72 8.14 24.20
CA GLY A 8 -40.90 8.02 23.01
C GLY A 8 -39.55 7.42 23.39
N ILE A 9 -39.36 6.14 23.10
CA ILE A 9 -38.05 5.49 23.11
C ILE A 9 -37.30 6.06 21.90
N GLY A 10 -36.62 7.19 22.11
CA GLY A 10 -35.62 7.71 21.20
C GLY A 10 -34.44 6.76 21.20
N LEU A 11 -34.45 5.79 20.29
CA LEU A 11 -33.31 4.92 20.01
C LEU A 11 -32.21 5.79 19.40
N LEU A 12 -31.30 6.31 20.25
CA LEU A 12 -30.04 6.92 19.82
C LEU A 12 -29.16 5.82 19.22
N ILE A 13 -29.31 5.60 17.92
CA ILE A 13 -28.35 4.81 17.14
C ILE A 13 -27.08 5.66 17.06
N THR A 14 -26.12 5.42 17.95
CA THR A 14 -24.75 5.88 17.75
C THR A 14 -24.18 5.07 16.58
N LEU A 15 -24.37 5.58 15.36
CA LEU A 15 -23.60 5.16 14.20
C LEU A 15 -22.13 5.52 14.49
N SER A 16 -21.40 4.57 15.07
CA SER A 16 -19.94 4.56 15.04
C SER A 16 -19.53 4.41 13.59
N LEU A 17 -19.47 5.53 12.87
CA LEU A 17 -18.74 5.66 11.61
C LEU A 17 -17.29 5.33 11.94
N VAL A 18 -16.91 4.07 11.76
CA VAL A 18 -15.51 3.67 11.71
C VAL A 18 -14.93 4.40 10.50
N GLN A 19 -14.33 5.56 10.74
CA GLN A 19 -13.56 6.26 9.73
C GLN A 19 -12.32 5.42 9.48
N LEU A 20 -12.43 4.49 8.53
CA LEU A 20 -11.32 3.69 8.05
C LEU A 20 -10.38 4.62 7.29
N GLN A 21 -9.53 5.33 8.02
CA GLN A 21 -8.43 6.06 7.42
C GLN A 21 -7.36 5.03 7.08
N ALA A 22 -7.11 4.83 5.77
CA ALA A 22 -5.96 4.07 5.31
C ALA A 22 -4.71 4.86 5.71
N ARG A 23 -4.15 4.53 6.89
CA ARG A 23 -2.95 5.12 7.45
C ARG A 23 -1.88 4.06 7.56
N ALA A 24 -0.65 4.45 7.23
CA ALA A 24 0.51 3.63 7.52
C ALA A 24 0.68 3.44 9.03
N THR A 25 1.13 2.24 9.42
CA THR A 25 1.64 2.02 10.77
C THR A 25 2.87 2.89 11.01
N PRO A 26 3.27 3.13 12.28
CA PRO A 26 4.56 3.73 12.58
C PRO A 26 5.69 3.02 11.83
N VAL A 27 6.73 3.77 11.48
CA VAL A 27 7.88 3.22 10.75
C VAL A 27 8.71 2.36 11.68
N ASP A 28 8.90 1.09 11.31
CA ASP A 28 9.80 0.17 11.97
C ASP A 28 11.18 0.25 11.32
N ALA A 29 12.21 0.57 12.12
CA ALA A 29 13.59 0.58 11.65
C ALA A 29 14.11 -0.85 11.47
N LEU A 30 14.83 -1.10 10.37
CA LEU A 30 15.51 -2.37 10.18
C LEU A 30 16.81 -2.40 11.01
N PRO A 31 17.11 -3.49 11.75
CA PRO A 31 18.35 -3.60 12.52
C PRO A 31 19.61 -3.48 11.65
N THR A 32 19.51 -3.85 10.39
CA THR A 32 20.56 -3.67 9.38
C THR A 32 19.90 -3.28 8.07
N PRO A 33 20.33 -2.18 7.43
CA PRO A 33 19.77 -1.81 6.14
C PRO A 33 19.94 -2.91 5.09
N ILE A 34 18.90 -3.15 4.29
CA ILE A 34 18.88 -4.19 3.27
C ILE A 34 19.14 -3.55 1.92
N ARG A 35 20.27 -3.89 1.30
CA ARG A 35 20.55 -3.49 -0.09
C ARG A 35 19.67 -4.27 -1.05
N SER A 36 18.95 -3.56 -1.89
CA SER A 36 18.07 -4.14 -2.91
C SER A 36 18.17 -3.33 -4.19
N SER A 37 18.12 -4.01 -5.32
CA SER A 37 17.85 -3.37 -6.61
C SER A 37 16.38 -3.01 -6.68
N LEU A 38 16.04 -1.73 -6.63
CA LEU A 38 14.70 -1.26 -6.94
C LEU A 38 14.44 -1.55 -8.42
N LYS A 39 13.37 -2.29 -8.73
CA LYS A 39 13.04 -2.65 -10.12
C LYS A 39 12.83 -1.40 -10.97
N ALA A 40 13.20 -1.47 -12.25
CA ALA A 40 12.81 -0.45 -13.23
C ALA A 40 11.28 -0.31 -13.31
N ASP A 41 10.83 0.87 -13.73
CA ASP A 41 9.43 1.29 -13.82
C ASP A 41 8.66 1.24 -12.49
N SER A 42 9.38 1.25 -11.36
CA SER A 42 8.78 1.33 -10.03
C SER A 42 8.37 2.76 -9.70
N ILE A 43 7.19 2.92 -9.09
CA ILE A 43 6.80 4.19 -8.48
C ILE A 43 7.39 4.26 -7.07
N VAL A 44 8.04 5.38 -6.76
CA VAL A 44 8.44 5.75 -5.41
C VAL A 44 7.69 6.99 -4.97
N CYS A 45 7.28 7.07 -3.71
CA CYS A 45 6.58 8.23 -3.17
C CYS A 45 7.16 8.70 -1.84
N SER A 46 7.00 9.99 -1.55
CA SER A 46 7.29 10.59 -0.24
C SER A 46 6.46 9.97 0.89
N HIS A 47 5.23 9.55 0.57
CA HIS A 47 4.26 8.97 1.49
C HIS A 47 3.82 7.57 1.04
N PRO A 48 3.77 6.58 1.94
CA PRO A 48 3.29 5.24 1.63
C PRO A 48 1.79 5.22 1.29
N GLU A 49 1.00 6.15 1.81
CA GLU A 49 -0.42 6.30 1.49
C GLU A 49 -0.65 6.57 0.00
N SER A 50 0.23 7.35 -0.65
CA SER A 50 0.16 7.60 -2.09
C SER A 50 0.38 6.31 -2.88
N LEU A 51 1.37 5.49 -2.48
CA LEU A 51 1.58 4.17 -3.10
C LEU A 51 0.39 3.25 -2.86
N PHE A 52 -0.17 3.24 -1.65
CA PHE A 52 -1.35 2.44 -1.34
C PHE A 52 -2.52 2.78 -2.26
N LEU A 53 -2.82 4.08 -2.42
CA LEU A 53 -3.88 4.52 -3.32
C LEU A 53 -3.62 4.10 -4.78
N ILE A 54 -2.38 4.29 -5.27
CA ILE A 54 -2.02 3.90 -6.64
C ILE A 54 -2.18 2.40 -6.84
N TYR A 55 -1.54 1.58 -6.00
CA TYR A 55 -1.48 0.13 -6.21
C TYR A 55 -2.81 -0.59 -5.91
N GLU A 56 -3.53 -0.17 -4.87
CA GLU A 56 -4.82 -0.79 -4.53
C GLU A 56 -5.90 -0.46 -5.56
N ALA A 57 -6.00 0.80 -5.98
CA ALA A 57 -6.96 1.19 -7.01
C ALA A 57 -6.60 0.56 -8.38
N SER A 58 -5.31 0.44 -8.69
CA SER A 58 -4.86 -0.28 -9.89
C SER A 58 -5.21 -1.77 -9.82
N SER A 59 -5.10 -2.40 -8.65
CA SER A 59 -5.52 -3.81 -8.45
C SER A 59 -7.02 -3.99 -8.72
N ILE A 60 -7.85 -3.04 -8.28
CA ILE A 60 -9.30 -3.02 -8.57
C ILE A 60 -9.53 -2.86 -10.07
N ALA A 61 -8.83 -1.93 -10.72
CA ALA A 61 -8.91 -1.72 -12.16
C ALA A 61 -8.54 -2.98 -12.95
N MET A 62 -7.52 -3.73 -12.49
CA MET A 62 -7.14 -5.01 -13.09
C MET A 62 -8.25 -6.06 -12.94
N ALA A 63 -8.84 -6.18 -11.74
CA ALA A 63 -9.89 -7.16 -11.46
C ALA A 63 -11.19 -6.87 -12.25
N GLY A 64 -11.56 -5.60 -12.40
CA GLY A 64 -12.81 -5.21 -13.08
C GLY A 64 -12.69 -5.02 -14.59
N GLY A 65 -11.55 -4.49 -15.07
CA GLY A 65 -11.38 -4.03 -16.46
C GLY A 65 -10.17 -4.62 -17.19
N GLY A 66 -9.44 -5.54 -16.59
CA GLY A 66 -8.30 -6.22 -17.20
C GLY A 66 -7.04 -5.35 -17.35
N SER A 67 -6.06 -5.88 -18.09
CA SER A 67 -4.69 -5.32 -18.16
C SER A 67 -4.65 -3.91 -18.75
N ASP A 68 -5.46 -3.59 -19.75
CA ASP A 68 -5.43 -2.27 -20.38
C ASP A 68 -6.00 -1.18 -19.47
N THR A 69 -7.09 -1.50 -18.75
CA THR A 69 -7.66 -0.61 -17.73
C THR A 69 -6.66 -0.39 -16.58
N PHE A 70 -5.98 -1.45 -16.15
CA PHE A 70 -4.89 -1.35 -15.18
C PHE A 70 -3.79 -0.39 -15.65
N LYS A 71 -3.25 -0.58 -16.86
CA LYS A 71 -2.15 0.24 -17.38
C LYS A 71 -2.55 1.71 -17.50
N SER A 72 -3.75 1.96 -18.03
CA SER A 72 -4.30 3.31 -18.18
C SER A 72 -4.45 4.00 -16.82
N TYR A 73 -5.05 3.32 -15.85
CA TYR A 73 -5.23 3.87 -14.50
C TYR A 73 -3.88 4.11 -13.81
N PHE A 74 -2.99 3.12 -13.83
CA PHE A 74 -1.68 3.20 -13.18
C PHE A 74 -0.85 4.36 -13.73
N SER A 75 -0.83 4.53 -15.05
CA SER A 75 -0.16 5.66 -15.71
C SER A 75 -0.81 7.00 -15.34
N ALA A 76 -2.14 7.10 -15.39
CA ALA A 76 -2.85 8.33 -15.04
C ALA A 76 -2.62 8.73 -13.57
N ALA A 77 -2.69 7.77 -12.65
CA ALA A 77 -2.40 7.99 -11.24
C ALA A 77 -0.95 8.43 -11.03
N GLY A 78 0.02 7.74 -11.65
CA GLY A 78 1.43 8.11 -11.63
C GLY A 78 1.65 9.58 -12.04
N ASN A 79 1.07 9.99 -13.17
CA ASN A 79 1.18 11.36 -13.67
C ASN A 79 0.59 12.41 -12.71
N VAL A 80 -0.55 12.10 -12.06
CA VAL A 80 -1.17 13.02 -11.08
C VAL A 80 -0.26 13.23 -9.88
N PHE A 81 0.29 12.15 -9.31
CA PHE A 81 1.16 12.26 -8.15
C PHE A 81 2.53 12.88 -8.51
N GLU A 82 3.05 12.63 -9.71
CA GLU A 82 4.25 13.27 -10.23
C GLU A 82 4.05 14.79 -10.40
N SER A 83 2.90 15.22 -10.94
CA SER A 83 2.57 16.65 -11.08
C SER A 83 2.51 17.41 -9.75
N ARG A 84 2.35 16.69 -8.63
CA ARG A 84 2.35 17.22 -7.27
C ARG A 84 3.67 17.01 -6.53
N SER A 85 4.67 16.45 -7.20
CA SER A 85 5.97 16.09 -6.63
C SER A 85 5.86 15.14 -5.43
N GLU A 86 4.78 14.35 -5.36
CA GLU A 86 4.55 13.37 -4.30
C GLU A 86 5.18 12.02 -4.64
N CYS A 87 5.18 11.67 -5.93
CA CYS A 87 5.73 10.42 -6.43
C CYS A 87 6.58 10.65 -7.67
N LEU A 88 7.48 9.71 -7.95
CA LEU A 88 8.32 9.68 -9.14
C LEU A 88 8.39 8.25 -9.68
N VAL A 89 8.43 8.12 -11.00
CA VAL A 89 8.67 6.84 -11.68
C VAL A 89 10.18 6.65 -11.84
N GLN A 90 10.71 5.57 -11.26
CA GLN A 90 12.09 5.16 -11.46
C GLN A 90 12.19 4.28 -12.69
N SER A 91 12.46 4.88 -13.84
CA SER A 91 12.54 4.18 -15.14
C SER A 91 13.72 3.22 -15.26
N GLN A 92 14.69 3.28 -14.34
CA GLN A 92 15.86 2.41 -14.33
C GLN A 92 15.96 1.67 -13.01
N SER A 93 16.58 0.49 -13.06
CA SER A 93 16.93 -0.25 -11.86
C SER A 93 18.03 0.51 -11.11
N ILE A 94 17.82 0.78 -9.84
CA ILE A 94 18.80 1.47 -8.99
C ILE A 94 19.04 0.69 -7.70
N GLU A 95 20.29 0.70 -7.22
CA GLU A 95 20.60 0.12 -5.92
C GLU A 95 20.16 1.06 -4.81
N VAL A 96 19.36 0.53 -3.88
CA VAL A 96 18.87 1.28 -2.72
C VAL A 96 19.16 0.53 -1.44
N SER A 97 19.24 1.27 -0.33
CA SER A 97 19.42 0.71 1.00
C SER A 97 18.14 0.93 1.81
N VAL A 98 17.34 -0.13 1.94
CA VAL A 98 16.10 -0.11 2.73
C VAL A 98 16.46 -0.05 4.21
N GLU A 99 16.09 1.03 4.88
CA GLU A 99 16.47 1.31 6.27
C GLU A 99 15.32 1.10 7.28
N GLY A 100 14.09 1.00 6.77
CA GLY A 100 12.90 0.77 7.57
C GLY A 100 11.74 0.33 6.71
N TYR A 101 10.61 0.03 7.35
CA TYR A 101 9.40 -0.35 6.66
C TYR A 101 8.16 0.15 7.39
N THR A 102 7.04 0.13 6.68
CA THR A 102 5.71 0.32 7.25
C THR A 102 4.74 -0.61 6.57
N THR A 103 3.56 -0.74 7.15
CA THR A 103 2.48 -1.57 6.65
C THR A 103 1.20 -0.77 6.52
N MET A 104 0.39 -1.11 5.51
CA MET A 104 -0.97 -0.59 5.37
C MET A 104 -1.96 -1.73 5.21
N ASN A 105 -3.04 -1.64 5.98
CA ASN A 105 -4.13 -2.60 5.92
C ASN A 105 -5.11 -2.22 4.81
N ASN A 106 -5.35 -3.15 3.89
CA ASN A 106 -6.54 -3.14 3.07
C ASN A 106 -7.57 -4.08 3.71
N PRO A 107 -8.74 -3.61 4.16
CA PRO A 107 -9.77 -4.47 4.77
C PRO A 107 -10.29 -5.58 3.84
N LEU A 108 -10.04 -5.48 2.54
CA LEU A 108 -10.42 -6.48 1.54
C LEU A 108 -9.33 -7.56 1.32
N LYS A 109 -8.16 -7.42 1.94
CA LYS A 109 -7.04 -8.37 1.81
C LYS A 109 -6.72 -8.98 3.18
N PRO A 110 -6.35 -10.28 3.23
CA PRO A 110 -6.08 -10.95 4.50
C PRO A 110 -4.76 -10.51 5.14
N ASP A 111 -3.79 -10.09 4.33
CA ASP A 111 -2.46 -9.68 4.77
C ASP A 111 -2.22 -8.20 4.43
N PRO A 112 -1.50 -7.46 5.28
CA PRO A 112 -1.14 -6.07 5.03
C PRO A 112 -0.17 -5.94 3.84
N VAL A 113 -0.19 -4.77 3.21
CA VAL A 113 0.81 -4.41 2.20
C VAL A 113 2.02 -3.79 2.91
N VAL A 114 3.22 -4.27 2.57
CA VAL A 114 4.48 -3.80 3.14
C VAL A 114 5.19 -2.84 2.18
N TYR A 115 5.71 -1.74 2.73
CA TYR A 115 6.47 -0.73 2.00
C TYR A 115 7.84 -0.54 2.63
N GLY A 116 8.90 -0.55 1.81
CA GLY A 116 10.27 -0.29 2.25
C GLY A 116 10.61 1.19 2.12
N ARG A 117 11.28 1.74 3.14
CA ARG A 117 11.78 3.14 3.20
C ARG A 117 13.25 3.19 2.85
N PHE A 118 13.65 4.12 2.00
CA PHE A 118 15.05 4.36 1.65
C PHE A 118 15.28 5.82 1.24
N GLY A 119 16.55 6.25 1.23
CA GLY A 119 16.93 7.55 0.68
C GLY A 119 17.20 7.47 -0.82
N ILE A 120 17.00 8.59 -1.52
CA ILE A 120 17.45 8.76 -2.91
C ILE A 120 18.83 9.43 -2.87
N GLU A 121 19.77 8.97 -3.69
CA GLU A 121 21.08 9.59 -3.80
C GLU A 121 20.97 11.07 -4.19
N GLY A 122 21.70 11.95 -3.50
CA GLY A 122 21.63 13.39 -3.72
C GLY A 122 20.41 14.10 -3.12
N SER A 123 19.64 13.42 -2.27
CA SER A 123 18.48 14.00 -1.56
C SER A 123 18.43 13.55 -0.10
N ASP A 124 18.05 14.45 0.80
CA ASP A 124 17.77 14.11 2.20
C ASP A 124 16.37 13.49 2.37
N ASN A 125 15.55 13.52 1.31
CA ASN A 125 14.20 12.98 1.36
C ASN A 125 14.23 11.45 1.37
N LYS A 126 13.35 10.89 2.20
CA LYS A 126 13.10 9.45 2.26
C LYS A 126 11.85 9.15 1.46
N VAL A 127 11.92 8.09 0.67
CA VAL A 127 10.84 7.62 -0.17
C VAL A 127 10.52 6.18 0.15
N TRP A 128 9.39 5.75 -0.38
CA TRP A 128 8.83 4.43 -0.18
C TRP A 128 8.71 3.71 -1.52
N ALA A 129 8.81 2.39 -1.50
CA ALA A 129 8.38 1.51 -2.59
C ALA A 129 7.64 0.30 -2.01
N THR A 130 6.74 -0.28 -2.79
CA THR A 130 6.11 -1.56 -2.43
C THR A 130 7.16 -2.67 -2.31
N ILE A 131 6.97 -3.59 -1.37
CA ILE A 131 7.93 -4.67 -1.14
C ILE A 131 8.20 -5.52 -2.40
N GLY A 132 7.20 -5.73 -3.25
CA GLY A 132 7.34 -6.46 -4.51
C GLY A 132 8.27 -5.80 -5.54
N ASN A 133 8.62 -4.52 -5.35
CA ASN A 133 9.60 -3.80 -6.16
C ASN A 133 11.02 -3.83 -5.57
N LEU A 134 11.21 -4.45 -4.40
CA LEU A 134 12.46 -4.54 -3.65
C LEU A 134 12.83 -6.02 -3.38
N PRO A 135 13.37 -6.77 -4.35
CA PRO A 135 13.53 -8.23 -4.27
C PRO A 135 14.34 -8.73 -3.08
N ALA A 136 15.41 -8.03 -2.70
CA ALA A 136 16.22 -8.45 -1.56
C ALA A 136 15.51 -8.20 -0.22
N PHE A 137 14.73 -7.12 -0.14
CA PHE A 137 13.89 -6.82 1.02
C PHE A 137 12.73 -7.82 1.12
N GLU A 138 12.06 -8.13 0.02
CA GLU A 138 11.01 -9.17 -0.05
C GLU A 138 11.53 -10.53 0.42
N LYS A 139 12.69 -10.95 -0.08
CA LYS A 139 13.33 -12.20 0.34
C LYS A 139 13.68 -12.21 1.83
N ASN A 140 14.10 -11.09 2.39
CA ASN A 140 14.37 -10.97 3.83
C ASN A 140 13.06 -11.04 4.63
N ALA A 141 12.02 -10.32 4.20
CA ALA A 141 10.73 -10.29 4.85
C ALA A 141 10.04 -11.66 4.90
N LEU A 142 10.18 -12.46 3.84
CA LEU A 142 9.73 -13.86 3.82
C LEU A 142 10.49 -14.72 4.83
N ARG A 143 11.80 -14.51 4.97
CA ARG A 143 12.64 -15.27 5.93
C ARG A 143 12.37 -14.89 7.38
N SER A 144 12.07 -13.63 7.65
CA SER A 144 11.78 -13.12 9.00
C SER A 144 10.32 -13.34 9.41
N GLY A 145 9.44 -13.72 8.48
CA GLY A 145 8.01 -13.87 8.72
C GLY A 145 7.24 -12.55 8.69
N LEU A 146 7.87 -11.44 8.29
CA LEU A 146 7.22 -10.14 8.07
C LEU A 146 6.16 -10.21 6.95
N VAL A 147 6.43 -11.01 5.91
CA VAL A 147 5.45 -11.33 4.86
C VAL A 147 5.31 -12.85 4.77
N LYS A 148 4.08 -13.32 4.55
CA LYS A 148 3.81 -14.73 4.32
C LYS A 148 4.06 -15.09 2.86
N SER A 149 4.54 -16.30 2.62
CA SER A 149 4.55 -16.85 1.26
C SER A 149 3.12 -16.90 0.72
N PRO A 150 2.89 -16.54 -0.55
CA PRO A 150 1.60 -16.76 -1.18
C PRO A 150 1.23 -18.24 -1.05
N THR A 151 0.04 -18.53 -0.56
CA THR A 151 -0.45 -19.92 -0.58
C THR A 151 -0.70 -20.27 -2.06
N PRO A 152 -0.16 -21.39 -2.59
CA PRO A 152 -0.47 -21.82 -3.94
C PRO A 152 -1.99 -21.91 -4.07
N THR A 153 -2.58 -21.10 -4.93
CA THR A 153 -3.98 -21.26 -5.26
C THR A 153 -4.06 -22.56 -6.08
N PRO A 154 -4.83 -23.57 -5.68
CA PRO A 154 -4.99 -24.77 -6.49
C PRO A 154 -5.45 -24.32 -7.87
N ASP A 155 -4.70 -24.69 -8.91
CA ASP A 155 -5.10 -24.45 -10.29
C ASP A 155 -6.54 -24.94 -10.45
N THR A 156 -7.47 -24.01 -10.65
CA THR A 156 -8.84 -24.38 -10.97
C THR A 156 -8.79 -24.97 -12.39
N PRO A 157 -9.12 -26.26 -12.59
CA PRO A 157 -9.15 -26.82 -13.94
C PRO A 157 -10.15 -26.01 -14.77
N ARG A 158 -9.70 -25.59 -15.96
CA ARG A 158 -10.48 -24.83 -16.92
C ARG A 158 -11.52 -25.70 -17.61
#